data_AF-F8Q3C6-F1
#
_entry.id   AF-F8Q3C6-F1
#
_cell.length_a   1.000
_cell.length_b   1.000
_cell.length_c   1.000
_cell.angle_alpha   90.00
_cell.angle_beta   90.00
_cell.angle_gamma   90.00
#
_symmetry.space_group_name_H-M   'P 1'
#
loop_
_entity.id
_entity.type
_entity.pdbx_description
1 polymer ?
#
loop_
_entity_poly.entity_id
_entity_poly.type
_entity_poly.pdbx_seq_one_letter_code
_entity_poly.pdbx_strand_id
1 'polypeptide(L)'
;MINLVDGPTLEIQPGDRVALTANPSFDAASFEIWNSLVHGATIFILTAHLADTDAVAAFFREKRIQKAFLPTAVFHRLFGDANVAASLNATLRMINIGGEKLSTTVAKTFLRHAPDVRL
;
A
#
# COMPACT_ATOMS: atom_id res chain seq x y z
N MET A 1 2.60 -20.74 -12.20
CA MET A 1 2.30 -19.50 -12.94
C MET A 1 1.44 -18.63 -12.04
N ILE A 2 1.88 -17.41 -11.72
CA ILE A 2 1.08 -16.44 -10.94
C ILE A 2 0.17 -15.69 -11.93
N ASN A 3 -1.15 -15.71 -11.70
CA ASN A 3 -2.09 -14.89 -12.48
C ASN A 3 -2.14 -13.49 -11.86
N LEU A 4 -1.68 -12.49 -12.61
CA LEU A 4 -1.65 -11.08 -12.19
C LEU A 4 -2.95 -10.32 -12.53
N VAL A 5 -3.88 -10.97 -13.24
CA VAL A 5 -5.12 -10.38 -13.77
C VAL A 5 -6.34 -10.83 -12.96
N ASP A 6 -6.47 -12.14 -12.68
CA ASP A 6 -7.67 -12.71 -12.02
C ASP A 6 -7.40 -13.23 -10.60
N GLY A 7 -6.25 -12.87 -10.01
CA GLY A 7 -5.90 -13.22 -8.64
C GLY A 7 -6.58 -12.31 -7.60
N PRO A 8 -6.72 -12.73 -6.33
CA PRO A 8 -7.36 -11.95 -5.26
C PRO A 8 -6.57 -10.69 -4.83
N THR A 9 -5.64 -10.20 -5.66
CA THR A 9 -4.62 -9.24 -5.27
C THR A 9 -4.98 -7.82 -5.70
N LEU A 10 -5.05 -6.91 -4.72
CA LEU A 10 -5.31 -5.46 -4.79
C LEU A 10 -6.73 -5.00 -5.19
N GLU A 11 -7.60 -5.89 -5.70
CA GLU A 11 -8.97 -5.59 -6.17
C GLU A 11 -9.07 -4.27 -6.95
N ILE A 12 -8.12 -3.99 -7.85
CA ILE A 12 -7.96 -2.69 -8.51
C ILE A 12 -9.18 -2.33 -9.36
N GLN A 13 -9.65 -1.09 -9.23
CA GLN A 13 -10.75 -0.53 -10.01
C GLN A 13 -10.22 0.55 -10.97
N PRO A 14 -10.88 0.79 -12.11
CA PRO A 14 -10.56 1.89 -13.00
C PRO A 14 -10.50 3.23 -12.26
N GLY A 15 -9.44 4.01 -12.51
CA GLY A 15 -9.22 5.31 -11.86
C GLY A 15 -8.62 5.26 -10.46
N ASP A 16 -8.37 4.07 -9.90
CA ASP A 16 -7.66 3.95 -8.62
C ASP A 16 -6.25 4.58 -8.68
N ARG A 17 -5.79 5.07 -7.53
CA ARG A 17 -4.45 5.63 -7.33
C ARG A 17 -3.59 4.64 -6.57
N VAL A 18 -2.65 4.01 -7.26
CA VAL A 18 -1.82 2.92 -6.74
C VAL A 18 -0.40 3.42 -6.55
N ALA A 19 0.18 3.21 -5.38
CA ALA A 19 1.60 3.49 -5.17
C ALA A 19 2.45 2.36 -5.76
N LEU A 20 3.50 2.71 -6.51
CA LEU A 20 4.62 1.82 -6.79
C LEU A 20 5.66 2.09 -5.71
N THR A 21 5.75 1.18 -4.74
CA THR A 21 6.67 1.28 -3.61
C THR A 21 7.79 0.26 -3.68
N ALA A 22 7.55 -0.85 -4.38
CA ALA A 22 8.54 -1.90 -4.54
C ALA A 22 9.65 -1.47 -5.50
N ASN A 23 10.85 -2.00 -5.24
CA ASN A 23 11.95 -1.91 -6.19
C ASN A 23 11.52 -2.60 -7.52
N PRO A 24 11.70 -1.97 -8.70
CA PRO A 24 11.33 -2.55 -9.99
C PRO A 24 11.93 -3.93 -10.28
N SER A 25 13.06 -4.27 -9.64
CA SER A 25 13.71 -5.58 -9.75
C SER A 25 13.11 -6.66 -8.83
N PHE A 26 12.13 -6.31 -7.99
CA PHE A 26 11.43 -7.21 -7.08
C PHE A 26 10.05 -7.59 -7.64
N ASP A 27 9.56 -8.78 -7.30
CA ASP A 27 8.31 -9.32 -7.86
C ASP A 27 7.07 -8.49 -7.50
N ALA A 28 7.03 -7.90 -6.29
CA ALA A 28 5.96 -7.00 -5.85
C ALA A 28 5.73 -5.83 -6.82
N ALA A 29 6.79 -5.31 -7.47
CA ALA A 29 6.65 -4.24 -8.46
C ALA A 29 5.88 -4.71 -9.70
N SER A 30 6.01 -5.99 -10.08
CA SER A 30 5.21 -6.55 -11.17
C SER A 30 3.72 -6.55 -10.83
N PHE A 31 3.36 -6.85 -9.57
CA PHE A 31 1.97 -6.74 -9.11
C PHE A 31 1.48 -5.28 -9.12
N GLU A 32 2.25 -4.35 -8.55
CA GLU A 32 1.88 -2.93 -8.51
C GLU A 32 1.75 -2.33 -9.93
N ILE A 33 2.62 -2.70 -10.87
CA ILE A 33 2.60 -2.19 -12.24
C ILE A 33 1.48 -2.83 -13.07
N TRP A 34 1.51 -4.15 -13.25
CA TRP A 34 0.66 -4.80 -14.23
C TRP A 34 -0.80 -4.80 -13.79
N ASN A 35 -1.07 -5.07 -12.51
CA ASN A 35 -2.44 -5.05 -12.00
C ASN A 35 -3.05 -3.65 -12.11
N SER A 36 -2.27 -2.59 -11.91
CA SER A 36 -2.74 -1.22 -12.11
C SER A 36 -3.08 -0.93 -13.58
N LEU A 37 -2.16 -1.26 -14.49
CA LEU A 37 -2.32 -0.94 -15.91
C LEU A 37 -3.48 -1.71 -16.55
N VAL A 38 -3.63 -3.01 -16.26
CA VAL A 38 -4.70 -3.83 -16.86
C VAL A 38 -6.09 -3.45 -16.37
N HIS A 39 -6.21 -2.85 -15.17
CA HIS A 39 -7.48 -2.39 -14.61
C HIS A 39 -7.75 -0.89 -14.83
N GLY A 40 -6.89 -0.16 -15.55
CA GLY A 40 -7.08 1.27 -15.84
C GLY A 40 -6.85 2.19 -14.63
N ALA A 41 -6.01 1.78 -13.69
CA ALA A 41 -5.58 2.61 -12.57
C ALA A 41 -4.37 3.49 -12.93
N THR A 42 -4.07 4.46 -12.07
CA THR A 42 -2.90 5.33 -12.19
C THR A 42 -1.83 4.92 -11.18
N ILE A 43 -0.61 4.73 -11.67
CA ILE A 43 0.56 4.41 -10.84
C ILE A 43 1.25 5.71 -10.42
N PHE A 44 1.47 5.87 -9.12
CA PHE A 44 2.28 6.95 -8.53
C PHE A 44 3.57 6.34 -8.00
N ILE A 45 4.71 6.80 -8.53
CA ILE A 45 6.02 6.27 -8.19
C ILE A 45 6.54 6.97 -6.93
N LEU A 46 6.79 6.19 -5.88
CA LEU A 46 7.47 6.68 -4.68
C LEU A 46 8.98 6.74 -4.97
N THR A 47 9.57 7.93 -4.88
CA THR A 47 11.01 8.15 -5.07
C THR A 47 11.80 8.20 -3.76
N ALA A 48 11.11 8.40 -2.63
CA ALA A 48 11.73 8.38 -1.31
C ALA A 48 12.07 6.95 -0.89
N HIS A 49 13.08 6.81 -0.04
CA HIS A 49 13.39 5.50 0.53
C HIS A 49 12.26 5.07 1.47
N LEU A 50 11.82 3.81 1.38
CA LEU A 50 10.77 3.24 2.23
C LEU A 50 11.04 3.32 3.75
N ALA A 51 12.29 3.58 4.15
CA ALA A 51 12.69 3.70 5.54
C ALA A 51 12.35 5.09 6.13
N ASP A 52 12.16 6.08 5.26
CA ASP A 52 11.72 7.43 5.58
C ASP A 52 10.18 7.46 5.61
N THR A 53 9.63 7.11 6.77
CA THR A 53 8.18 6.98 6.95
C THR A 53 7.45 8.31 6.82
N ASP A 54 8.11 9.43 7.13
CA ASP A 54 7.51 10.76 7.00
C ASP A 54 7.34 11.12 5.52
N ALA A 55 8.37 10.87 4.70
CA ALA A 55 8.28 11.06 3.26
C ALA A 55 7.23 10.12 2.63
N VAL A 56 7.16 8.86 3.07
CA VAL A 56 6.13 7.91 2.62
C VAL A 56 4.73 8.40 2.99
N ALA A 57 4.49 8.79 4.24
CA ALA A 57 3.18 9.30 4.69
C ALA A 57 2.80 10.58 3.93
N ALA A 58 3.74 11.50 3.72
CA ALA A 58 3.54 12.72 2.94
C ALA A 58 3.16 12.39 1.49
N PHE A 59 3.87 11.46 0.85
CA PHE A 59 3.55 11.00 -0.50
C PHE A 59 2.15 10.39 -0.59
N PHE A 60 1.79 9.50 0.35
CA PHE A 60 0.47 8.85 0.38
C PHE A 60 -0.65 9.89 0.47
N ARG A 61 -0.47 10.90 1.32
CA ARG A 61 -1.43 12.00 1.51
C ARG A 61 -1.51 12.93 0.30
N GLU A 62 -0.37 13.39 -0.20
CA GLU A 62 -0.31 14.36 -1.31
C GLU A 62 -0.88 13.77 -2.60
N LYS A 63 -0.49 12.53 -2.92
CA LYS A 63 -0.96 11.84 -4.13
C LYS A 63 -2.34 11.19 -3.95
N ARG A 64 -2.88 11.21 -2.73
CA ARG A 64 -4.15 10.59 -2.33
C ARG A 64 -4.18 9.11 -2.71
N ILE A 65 -3.13 8.39 -2.32
CA ILE A 65 -2.97 6.96 -2.59
C ILE A 65 -4.13 6.18 -1.98
N GLN A 66 -4.72 5.30 -2.77
CA GLN A 66 -5.83 4.42 -2.37
C GLN A 66 -5.34 3.00 -2.13
N LYS A 67 -4.32 2.56 -2.85
CA LYS A 67 -3.82 1.17 -2.83
C LYS A 67 -2.30 1.14 -2.82
N ALA A 68 -1.73 0.25 -2.03
CA ALA A 68 -0.30 0.03 -1.97
C ALA A 68 0.01 -1.42 -1.59
N PHE A 69 1.19 -1.90 -1.98
CA PHE A 69 1.83 -3.02 -1.30
C PHE A 69 2.86 -2.47 -0.32
N LEU A 70 3.03 -3.06 0.86
CA LEU A 70 4.10 -2.69 1.79
C LEU A 70 4.76 -3.94 2.37
N PRO A 71 6.09 -4.01 2.44
CA PRO A 71 6.76 -5.01 3.27
C PRO A 71 6.28 -4.90 4.72
N THR A 72 6.11 -6.03 5.41
CA THR A 72 5.60 -6.07 6.78
C THR A 72 6.37 -5.15 7.74
N ALA A 73 7.71 -5.12 7.68
CA ALA A 73 8.52 -4.22 8.51
C ALA A 73 8.25 -2.73 8.23
N VAL A 74 8.00 -2.37 6.96
CA VAL A 74 7.66 -0.99 6.57
C VAL A 74 6.27 -0.64 7.08
N PHE A 75 5.30 -1.54 6.95
CA PHE A 75 3.96 -1.37 7.52
C PHE A 75 4.04 -1.14 9.04
N HIS A 76 4.84 -1.93 9.77
CA HIS A 76 5.02 -1.75 11.22
C HIS A 76 5.64 -0.40 11.58
N ARG A 77 6.66 0.04 10.84
CA ARG A 77 7.30 1.32 11.11
C ARG A 77 6.37 2.49 10.78
N LEU A 78 5.72 2.46 9.62
CA LEU A 78 4.85 3.53 9.15
C LEU A 78 3.62 3.72 10.04
N PHE A 79 3.01 2.62 10.49
CA PHE A 79 1.80 2.65 11.32
C PHE A 79 2.06 2.36 12.79
N GLY A 80 3.33 2.45 13.21
CA GLY A 80 3.68 2.53 14.63
C GLY A 80 3.18 3.82 15.28
N ASP A 81 3.06 4.90 14.50
CA ASP A 81 2.36 6.12 14.88
C ASP A 81 0.90 6.06 14.41
N ALA A 82 -0.02 6.05 15.38
CA ALA A 82 -1.47 6.02 15.14
C ALA A 82 -1.98 7.23 14.35
N ASN A 83 -1.31 8.38 14.43
CA ASN A 83 -1.70 9.59 13.70
C ASN A 83 -1.55 9.41 12.19
N VAL A 84 -0.55 8.64 11.74
CA VAL A 84 -0.33 8.36 10.33
C VAL A 84 -1.51 7.57 9.77
N ALA A 85 -1.95 6.52 10.46
CA ALA A 85 -3.11 5.71 10.07
C ALA A 85 -4.38 6.57 9.95
N ALA A 86 -4.66 7.40 10.96
CA ALA A 86 -5.81 8.30 10.96
C ALA A 86 -5.75 9.32 9.80
N SER A 87 -4.56 9.87 9.52
CA SER A 87 -4.37 10.85 8.44
C SER A 87 -4.63 10.28 7.03
N LEU A 88 -4.47 8.96 6.87
CA LEU A 88 -4.63 8.27 5.58
C LEU A 88 -5.99 7.60 5.40
N ASN A 89 -6.80 7.46 6.46
CA ASN A 89 -8.11 6.79 6.40
C ASN A 89 -9.06 7.39 5.33
N ALA A 90 -8.99 8.71 5.11
CA ALA A 90 -9.85 9.38 4.14
C ALA A 90 -9.60 8.93 2.68
N THR A 91 -8.38 8.50 2.34
CA THR A 91 -7.98 8.17 0.95
C THR A 91 -7.64 6.71 0.76
N LEU A 92 -6.91 6.10 1.71
CA LEU A 92 -6.45 4.73 1.62
C LEU A 92 -7.63 3.76 1.71
N ARG A 93 -7.61 2.70 0.90
CA ARG A 93 -8.67 1.69 0.82
C ARG A 93 -8.15 0.27 0.95
N MET A 94 -6.91 0.02 0.53
CA MET A 94 -6.28 -1.29 0.65
C MET A 94 -4.77 -1.17 0.81
N ILE A 95 -4.20 -1.98 1.71
CA ILE A 95 -2.77 -2.24 1.77
C ILE A 95 -2.56 -3.75 1.73
N ASN A 96 -1.91 -4.25 0.69
CA ASN A 96 -1.38 -5.60 0.73
C ASN A 96 -0.06 -5.62 1.49
N ILE A 97 0.10 -6.58 2.40
CA ILE A 97 1.28 -6.69 3.25
C ILE A 97 1.97 -8.04 3.01
N GLY A 98 3.30 -8.04 2.88
CA GLY A 98 4.04 -9.26 2.63
C GLY A 98 5.52 -9.22 2.97
N GLY A 99 6.21 -10.33 2.69
CA GLY A 99 7.64 -10.52 2.94
C GLY A 99 7.95 -11.28 4.24
N GLU A 100 7.13 -11.13 5.27
CA GLU A 100 7.24 -11.85 6.55
C GLU A 100 5.93 -11.79 7.36
N LYS A 101 5.89 -12.44 8.52
CA LYS A 101 4.68 -12.57 9.35
C LYS A 101 4.19 -11.21 9.88
N LEU A 102 2.95 -10.85 9.53
CA LEU A 102 2.28 -9.66 10.05
C LEU A 102 1.96 -9.79 11.55
N SER A 103 2.38 -8.81 12.34
CA SER A 103 1.95 -8.63 13.72
C SER A 103 0.47 -8.28 13.80
N THR A 104 -0.34 -9.16 14.40
CA THR A 104 -1.79 -8.96 14.58
C THR A 104 -2.10 -7.77 15.49
N THR A 105 -1.22 -7.46 16.46
CA THR A 105 -1.37 -6.30 17.35
C THR A 105 -1.25 -4.99 16.59
N VAL A 106 -0.28 -4.89 15.68
CA VAL A 106 -0.08 -3.69 14.86
C VAL A 106 -1.22 -3.55 13.86
N ALA A 107 -1.60 -4.62 13.17
CA ALA A 107 -2.73 -4.64 12.24
C ALA A 107 -4.05 -4.19 12.90
N LYS A 108 -4.37 -4.72 14.09
CA LYS A 108 -5.55 -4.29 14.86
C LYS A 108 -5.47 -2.82 15.28
N THR A 109 -4.28 -2.32 15.60
CA THR A 109 -4.08 -0.92 15.98
C THR A 109 -4.25 0.03 14.80
N PHE A 110 -3.72 -0.35 13.65
CA PHE A 110 -3.95 0.33 12.39
C PHE A 110 -5.45 0.40 12.07
N LEU A 111 -6.16 -0.73 12.07
CA LEU A 111 -7.59 -0.80 11.73
C LEU A 111 -8.50 -0.03 12.70
N ARG A 112 -8.08 0.20 13.97
CA ARG A 112 -8.84 1.10 14.87
C ARG A 112 -8.82 2.56 14.40
N HIS A 113 -7.77 2.99 13.72
CA HIS A 113 -7.60 4.37 13.23
C HIS A 113 -7.94 4.51 11.75
N ALA A 114 -7.92 3.41 11.01
CA ALA A 114 -8.27 3.34 9.61
C ALA A 114 -9.26 2.18 9.33
N PRO A 115 -10.50 2.25 9.87
CA PRO A 115 -11.45 1.14 9.85
C PRO A 115 -11.95 0.76 8.45
N ASP A 116 -11.87 1.69 7.50
CA ASP A 116 -12.35 1.49 6.12
C ASP A 116 -11.26 0.88 5.21
N VAL A 117 -10.04 0.69 5.74
CA VAL A 117 -8.92 0.13 4.99
C VAL A 117 -8.91 -1.39 5.11
N ARG A 118 -8.75 -2.07 3.97
CA ARG A 118 -8.55 -3.53 3.92
C ARG A 118 -7.05 -3.86 3.97
N LEU A 119 -6.70 -4.89 4.72
CA LEU A 119 -5.36 -5.47 4.81
C LEU A 119 -5.31 -6.86 4.19
#